data_AF-A0A9N8YT76-F1
#
_entry.id   AF-A0A9N8YT76-F1
#
_cell.length_a   1.000
_cell.length_b   1.000
_cell.length_c   1.000
_cell.angle_alpha   90.00
_cell.angle_beta   90.00
_cell.angle_gamma   90.00
#
_symmetry.space_group_name_H-M   'P 1'
#
loop_
_entity.id
_entity.type
_entity.pdbx_description
1 polymer ?
#
loop_
_entity_poly.entity_id
_entity_poly.type
_entity_poly.pdbx_seq_one_letter_code
_entity_poly.pdbx_strand_id
1 'polypeptide(L)'
;MPRLFAKPSPELKLKYQSSRTSVDEEALADYVYSKVIYQAGVDFESKPMVIICACNLPDPKEVDYNRILERILLKLDLFVESDYTVVLFAGGAKHNPGWSWMFRAYKSLGRK
;
A
#
# COMPACT_ATOMS: atom_id res chain seq x y z
N MET A 1 -26.36 -15.65 40.77
CA MET A 1 -26.10 -16.61 39.66
C MET A 1 -25.14 -15.94 38.67
N PRO A 2 -23.82 -16.21 38.69
CA PRO A 2 -22.92 -15.70 37.67
C PRO A 2 -23.11 -16.51 36.38
N ARG A 3 -23.35 -15.84 35.24
CA ARG A 3 -23.36 -16.50 33.94
C ARG A 3 -21.92 -16.94 33.63
N LEU A 4 -21.71 -18.25 33.49
CA LEU A 4 -20.47 -18.82 32.98
C LEU A 4 -20.29 -18.36 31.52
N PHE A 5 -19.38 -17.41 31.30
CA PHE A 5 -18.93 -17.07 29.96
C PHE A 5 -18.09 -18.23 29.43
N ALA A 6 -18.66 -19.03 28.53
CA ALA A 6 -17.91 -20.04 27.79
C ALA A 6 -16.83 -19.35 26.95
N LYS A 7 -15.58 -19.81 27.05
CA LYS A 7 -14.49 -19.30 26.20
C LYS A 7 -14.80 -19.62 24.73
N PRO A 8 -14.62 -18.68 23.79
CA PRO A 8 -14.92 -18.91 22.38
C PRO A 8 -14.04 -20.01 21.81
N SER A 9 -14.64 -20.86 20.98
CA SER A 9 -13.97 -21.96 20.28
C SER A 9 -12.82 -21.44 19.40
N PRO A 10 -11.73 -22.21 19.23
CA PRO A 10 -10.57 -21.81 18.42
C PRO A 10 -10.95 -21.36 16.99
N GLU A 11 -11.92 -22.02 16.37
CA GLU A 11 -12.40 -21.71 15.02
C GLU A 11 -13.03 -20.32 14.90
N LEU A 12 -13.73 -19.86 15.94
CA LEU A 12 -14.34 -18.52 15.98
C LEU A 12 -13.27 -17.43 16.06
N LYS A 13 -12.18 -17.68 16.81
CA LYS A 13 -11.04 -16.75 16.87
C LYS A 13 -10.33 -16.64 15.52
N LEU A 14 -10.16 -17.77 14.84
CA LEU A 14 -9.50 -17.82 13.53
C LEU A 14 -10.34 -17.10 12.46
N LYS A 15 -11.65 -17.34 12.43
CA LYS A 15 -12.57 -16.61 11.54
C LYS A 15 -12.57 -15.11 11.80
N TYR A 16 -12.62 -14.70 13.08
CA TYR A 16 -12.59 -13.29 13.46
C TYR A 16 -11.26 -12.61 13.10
N GLN A 17 -10.13 -13.28 13.34
CA GLN A 17 -8.82 -12.76 12.92
C GLN A 17 -8.73 -12.67 11.40
N SER A 18 -9.16 -13.72 10.67
CA SER A 18 -9.15 -13.71 9.20
C SER A 18 -10.04 -12.60 8.63
N SER A 19 -11.25 -12.39 9.17
CA SER A 19 -12.14 -11.32 8.72
C SER A 19 -11.60 -9.93 9.07
N ARG A 20 -10.92 -9.80 10.21
CA ARG A 20 -10.32 -8.53 10.62
C ARG A 20 -9.13 -8.19 9.73
N THR A 21 -8.25 -9.15 9.46
CA THR A 21 -7.14 -8.96 8.55
C THR A 21 -7.61 -8.57 7.15
N SER A 22 -8.67 -9.19 6.61
CA SER A 22 -9.18 -8.81 5.29
C SER A 22 -9.71 -7.37 5.24
N VAL A 23 -10.41 -6.93 6.29
CA VAL A 23 -10.89 -5.54 6.40
C VAL A 23 -9.72 -4.57 6.52
N ASP A 24 -8.70 -4.90 7.32
CA ASP A 24 -7.50 -4.08 7.50
C ASP A 24 -6.67 -3.99 6.19
N GLU A 25 -6.65 -5.06 5.39
CA GLU A 25 -6.00 -5.06 4.07
C GLU A 25 -6.74 -4.19 3.05
N GLU A 26 -8.07 -4.22 3.05
CA GLU A 26 -8.90 -3.41 2.16
C GLU A 26 -8.77 -1.92 2.52
N ALA A 27 -8.85 -1.59 3.81
CA ALA A 27 -8.64 -0.22 4.28
C ALA A 27 -7.22 0.30 3.94
N LEU A 28 -6.20 -0.54 4.04
CA LEU A 28 -4.85 -0.19 3.61
C LEU A 28 -4.78 0.05 2.10
N ALA A 29 -5.40 -0.80 1.29
CA ALA A 29 -5.42 -0.64 -0.17
C ALA A 29 -6.11 0.68 -0.56
N ASP A 30 -7.27 0.97 0.02
CA ASP A 30 -8.00 2.22 -0.20
C ASP A 30 -7.17 3.45 0.17
N TYR A 31 -6.49 3.40 1.31
CA TYR A 31 -5.58 4.47 1.72
C TYR A 31 -4.44 4.66 0.72
N VAL A 32 -3.77 3.57 0.33
CA VAL A 32 -2.65 3.61 -0.62
C VAL A 32 -3.10 4.16 -1.98
N TYR A 33 -4.22 3.70 -2.52
CA TYR A 33 -4.71 4.11 -3.84
C TYR A 33 -5.34 5.51 -3.88
N SER A 34 -5.76 6.05 -2.74
CA SER A 34 -6.33 7.40 -2.67
C SER A 34 -5.33 8.48 -2.26
N LYS A 35 -4.26 8.12 -1.55
CA LYS A 35 -3.30 9.09 -0.98
C LYS A 35 -1.86 8.88 -1.41
N VAL A 36 -1.42 7.63 -1.57
CA VAL A 36 -0.01 7.33 -1.82
C VAL A 36 0.28 7.22 -3.31
N ILE A 37 -0.55 6.48 -4.07
CA ILE A 37 -0.38 6.29 -5.52
C ILE A 37 -1.70 6.43 -6.27
N TYR A 38 -1.77 7.35 -7.23
CA TYR A 38 -2.99 7.61 -8.00
C TYR A 38 -2.67 8.22 -9.37
N GLN A 39 -3.56 8.00 -10.33
CA GLN A 39 -3.43 8.62 -11.66
C GLN A 39 -3.85 10.09 -11.59
N ALA A 40 -3.11 10.95 -12.30
CA ALA A 40 -3.36 12.39 -12.34
C ALA A 40 -3.24 12.95 -13.76
N GLY A 41 -4.04 12.40 -14.67
CA GLY A 41 -4.07 12.83 -16.08
C GLY A 41 -3.05 12.11 -16.94
N VAL A 42 -2.54 12.83 -17.94
CA VAL A 42 -1.60 12.33 -18.95
C VAL A 42 -0.44 13.31 -19.12
N ASP A 43 0.69 12.81 -19.58
CA ASP A 43 1.85 13.62 -19.95
C ASP A 43 1.72 14.22 -21.37
N PHE A 44 2.79 14.84 -21.85
CA PHE A 44 2.85 15.47 -23.17
C PHE A 44 2.67 14.47 -24.33
N GLU A 45 3.02 13.19 -24.13
CA GLU A 45 2.85 12.13 -25.13
C GLU A 45 1.50 11.41 -24.99
N SER A 46 0.58 11.96 -24.20
CA SER A 46 -0.71 11.35 -23.85
C SER A 46 -0.59 10.03 -23.08
N LYS A 47 0.55 9.77 -22.44
CA LYS A 47 0.75 8.58 -21.60
C LYS A 47 0.16 8.83 -20.21
N PRO A 48 -0.46 7.82 -19.57
CA PRO A 48 -0.94 7.96 -18.21
C PRO A 48 0.14 8.46 -17.25
N MET A 49 -0.19 9.49 -16.47
CA MET A 49 0.69 10.01 -15.41
C MET A 49 0.22 9.49 -14.05
N VAL A 50 1.11 8.81 -13.34
CA VAL A 50 0.87 8.23 -12.01
C VAL A 50 1.70 8.98 -10.98
N ILE A 51 1.03 9.53 -9.97
CA ILE A 51 1.68 10.26 -8.87
C ILE A 51 1.97 9.30 -7.73
N ILE A 52 3.15 9.42 -7.13
CA ILE A 52 3.50 8.84 -5.83
C ILE A 52 3.80 9.98 -4.84
N CYS A 53 3.05 10.05 -3.73
CA CYS A 53 3.20 11.06 -2.69
C CYS A 53 3.89 10.50 -1.43
N ALA A 54 5.18 10.77 -1.26
CA ALA A 54 5.94 10.29 -0.10
C ALA A 54 5.49 10.93 1.23
N CYS A 55 4.91 12.14 1.18
CA CYS A 55 4.36 12.82 2.36
C CYS A 55 3.18 12.10 3.01
N ASN A 56 2.51 11.21 2.28
CA ASN A 56 1.37 10.43 2.75
C ASN A 56 1.77 9.03 3.26
N LEU A 57 3.07 8.71 3.33
CA LEU A 57 3.50 7.45 3.93
C LEU A 57 3.15 7.45 5.45
N PRO A 58 2.45 6.41 5.94
CA PRO A 58 2.04 6.29 7.34
C PRO A 58 3.22 5.99 8.26
N ASP A 59 3.03 6.00 9.58
CA ASP A 59 4.10 5.62 10.49
C ASP A 59 4.52 4.14 10.24
N PRO A 60 5.82 3.85 9.97
CA PRO A 60 6.31 2.49 9.74
C PRO A 60 6.18 1.58 10.98
N LYS A 61 5.91 2.14 12.16
CA LYS A 61 5.57 1.37 13.37
C LYS A 61 4.15 0.81 13.33
N GLU A 62 3.26 1.44 12.57
CA GLU A 62 1.85 1.05 12.46
C GLU A 62 1.60 0.19 11.20
N VAL A 63 2.32 0.48 10.12
CA VAL A 63 2.11 -0.19 8.83
C VAL A 63 3.44 -0.72 8.28
N ASP A 64 3.45 -2.00 7.92
CA ASP A 64 4.59 -2.59 7.19
C ASP A 64 4.67 -2.01 5.77
N TYR A 65 5.76 -1.33 5.48
CA TYR A 65 6.00 -0.72 4.18
C TYR A 65 6.11 -1.73 3.04
N ASN A 66 6.43 -2.99 3.32
CA ASN A 66 6.40 -4.02 2.28
C ASN A 66 4.97 -4.23 1.75
N ARG A 67 3.95 -4.14 2.62
CA ARG A 67 2.54 -4.19 2.20
C ARG A 67 2.18 -2.99 1.33
N ILE A 68 2.68 -1.80 1.67
CA ILE A 68 2.49 -0.60 0.85
C ILE A 68 3.15 -0.76 -0.52
N LEU A 69 4.39 -1.26 -0.56
CA LEU A 69 5.11 -1.51 -1.80
C LEU A 69 4.39 -2.52 -2.69
N GLU A 70 3.84 -3.59 -2.12
CA GLU A 70 3.02 -4.56 -2.86
C GLU A 70 1.80 -3.89 -3.51
N ARG A 71 1.08 -3.03 -2.78
CA ARG A 71 -0.04 -2.27 -3.36
C ARG A 71 0.42 -1.31 -4.46
N ILE A 72 1.55 -0.64 -4.28
CA ILE A 72 2.13 0.23 -5.31
C ILE A 72 2.44 -0.57 -6.58
N LEU A 73 3.09 -1.73 -6.46
CA LEU A 73 3.41 -2.59 -7.60
C LEU A 73 2.13 -3.07 -8.30
N LEU A 74 1.15 -3.57 -7.54
CA LEU A 74 -0.15 -3.99 -8.10
C LEU A 74 -0.86 -2.85 -8.84
N LYS A 75 -0.72 -1.61 -8.36
CA LYS A 75 -1.28 -0.43 -9.04
C LYS A 75 -0.55 -0.12 -10.34
N LEU A 76 0.78 -0.24 -10.35
CA LEU A 76 1.61 -0.02 -11.53
C LEU A 76 1.42 -1.12 -12.58
N ASP A 77 1.13 -2.36 -12.15
CA ASP A 77 0.84 -3.49 -13.03
C ASP A 77 -0.38 -3.23 -13.93
N LEU A 78 -1.34 -2.40 -13.48
CA LEU A 78 -2.48 -1.97 -14.31
C LEU A 78 -2.08 -1.13 -15.52
N PHE A 79 -0.88 -0.57 -15.53
CA PHE A 79 -0.35 0.26 -16.61
C PHE A 79 0.68 -0.47 -17.46
N VAL A 80 1.03 -1.73 -17.17
CA VAL A 80 2.14 -2.47 -17.83
C VAL A 80 1.96 -2.67 -19.35
N GLU A 81 0.72 -2.61 -19.83
CA GLU A 81 0.38 -2.72 -21.26
C GLU A 81 0.67 -1.43 -22.06
N SER A 82 0.86 -0.30 -21.38
CA SER A 82 1.14 1.00 -22.00
C SER A 82 2.37 1.66 -21.36
N ASP A 83 3.04 2.54 -22.08
CA ASP A 83 4.02 3.40 -21.44
C ASP A 83 3.31 4.33 -20.44
N TYR A 84 3.92 4.56 -19.28
CA TYR A 84 3.40 5.45 -18.25
C TYR A 84 4.54 6.28 -17.64
N THR A 85 4.19 7.46 -17.13
CA THR A 85 5.11 8.34 -16.43
C THR A 85 4.80 8.34 -14.94
N VAL A 86 5.81 8.09 -14.09
CA VAL A 86 5.68 8.22 -12.64
C VAL A 86 6.27 9.53 -12.16
N VAL A 87 5.48 10.29 -11.40
CA VAL A 87 5.93 11.51 -10.72
C VAL A 87 6.03 11.24 -9.22
N LEU A 88 7.24 11.32 -8.67
CA LEU A 88 7.48 11.17 -7.23
C LEU A 88 7.55 12.53 -6.54
N PHE A 89 6.59 12.81 -5.67
CA PHE A 89 6.67 13.93 -4.73
C PHE A 89 7.39 13.48 -3.45
N ALA A 90 8.70 13.74 -3.39
CA ALA A 90 9.55 13.38 -2.25
C ALA A 90 9.56 14.43 -1.11
N GLY A 91 9.01 15.62 -1.34
CA GLY A 91 9.00 16.71 -0.35
C GLY A 91 8.03 16.47 0.82
N GLY A 92 8.40 16.91 2.02
CA GLY A 92 7.51 16.90 3.20
C GLY A 92 7.26 15.51 3.81
N ALA A 93 8.00 14.48 3.39
CA ALA A 93 7.88 13.14 3.95
C ALA A 93 8.37 13.06 5.41
N LYS A 94 7.44 12.77 6.32
CA LYS A 94 7.72 12.60 7.76
C LYS A 94 8.25 11.22 8.10
N HIS A 95 7.78 10.20 7.38
CA HIS A 95 8.05 8.80 7.63
C HIS A 95 8.80 8.18 6.45
N ASN A 96 9.97 8.73 6.12
CA ASN A 96 10.75 8.19 5.01
C ASN A 96 11.25 6.77 5.31
N PRO A 97 11.15 5.83 4.35
CA PRO A 97 11.80 4.54 4.48
C PRO A 97 13.32 4.69 4.56
N GLY A 98 13.97 3.73 5.23
CA GLY A 98 15.42 3.65 5.28
C GLY A 98 16.04 3.39 3.90
N TRP A 99 17.29 3.81 3.72
CA TRP A 99 17.95 3.80 2.41
C TRP A 99 18.11 2.39 1.82
N SER A 100 18.45 1.40 2.63
CA SER A 100 18.48 -0.01 2.20
C SER A 100 17.11 -0.52 1.72
N TRP A 101 16.02 -0.05 2.33
CA TRP A 101 14.67 -0.40 1.89
C TRP A 101 14.34 0.25 0.54
N MET A 102 14.67 1.54 0.38
CA MET A 102 14.49 2.26 -0.89
C MET A 102 15.20 1.58 -2.07
N PHE A 103 16.45 1.13 -1.88
CA PHE A 103 17.16 0.37 -2.90
C PHE A 103 16.47 -0.94 -3.26
N ARG A 104 15.89 -1.66 -2.28
CA ARG A 104 15.13 -2.88 -2.56
C ARG A 104 13.83 -2.58 -3.31
N ALA A 105 13.08 -1.55 -2.89
CA ALA A 105 11.87 -1.11 -3.57
C ALA A 105 12.14 -0.70 -5.02
N TYR A 106 13.21 0.07 -5.25
CA TYR A 106 13.65 0.45 -6.60
C TYR A 106 13.96 -0.78 -7.47
N LYS A 107 14.66 -1.78 -6.93
CA LYS A 107 14.92 -3.04 -7.66
C LYS A 107 13.63 -3.80 -8.00
N SER A 108 12.61 -3.76 -7.13
CA SER A 108 11.32 -4.40 -7.39
C SER A 108 10.54 -3.74 -8.54
N LEU A 109 10.75 -2.44 -8.79
CA LEU A 109 10.15 -1.70 -9.91
C LEU A 109 10.77 -2.08 -11.27
N GLY A 110 12.05 -2.44 -11.29
CA GLY A 110 12.78 -2.82 -12.50
C GLY A 110 12.42 -4.21 -13.05
N ARG A 111 11.27 -4.79 -12.69
CA ARG A 111 10.83 -6.08 -13.23
C ARG A 111 10.19 -5.90 -14.61
N LYS A 112 11.05 -5.86 -15.62
CA LYS A 112 10.87 -6.50 -16.94
C LYS A 112 12.23 -6.99 -17.40
#